data_AF-A0A919K2H0-F1
#
_entry.id   AF-A0A919K2H0-F1
#
_cell.length_a   1.000
_cell.length_b   1.000
_cell.length_c   1.000
_cell.angle_alpha   90.00
_cell.angle_beta   90.00
_cell.angle_gamma   90.00
#
_symmetry.space_group_name_H-M   'P 1'
#
loop_
_entity.id
_entity.type
_entity.pdbx_description
1 polymer ?
#
loop_
_entity_poly.entity_id
_entity_poly.type
_entity_poly.pdbx_seq_one_letter_code
_entity_poly.pdbx_strand_id
1 'polypeptide(L)'
;MGAAWLDVARAGDVEAVLADLRTGEPTTEPSDLRAWLTAQDGGSRIELYSDGGYGMLGDLVAGVLRRTGVVRRAVIYLDHDEFGTEHVVLTRDEAGTVRRVHHVYADLDDEGSPSLTGIPAAAGTGPGRTPGGLIDNPAARSALADLFGMPATAVQEAADRAARAEKDPATDNNPSEEWLEAFGMGWDRRGDGAPVNLRPGPVWRDAVARQVAPRLPGQWLARDYDLVRLPASPVMCVVLPGRHSGNAVIHPMYVPGSYGTLQFCVELRSAVGDQAPDPIEPLIHDLTATALPFFDRYGHPDGLHRLCQERVDARPGGRVNPHDLRCLAATEVILGRYHEAAANYAELARNTAGSTAAWARDIAEEAHVRSRLLQYEPAVVHEALTDTIHEQMTHVGLNSGPRP
;
A
#
# COMPACT_ATOMS: atom_id res chain seq x y z
N MET A 1 -2.57 -0.22 6.91
CA MET A 1 -3.72 -1.07 6.46
C MET A 1 -4.93 -0.85 7.37
N GLY A 2 -6.16 -1.27 7.01
CA GLY A 2 -7.31 -1.17 7.90
C GLY A 2 -8.34 -2.29 7.74
N ALA A 3 -8.92 -2.73 8.85
CA ALA A 3 -10.00 -3.72 8.88
C ALA A 3 -11.13 -3.28 9.82
N ALA A 4 -12.36 -3.68 9.53
CA ALA A 4 -13.48 -3.44 10.45
C ALA A 4 -14.54 -4.54 10.37
N TRP A 5 -15.23 -4.76 11.48
CA TRP A 5 -16.34 -5.71 11.58
C TRP A 5 -17.57 -4.98 12.09
N LEU A 6 -18.65 -5.00 11.32
CA LEU A 6 -19.92 -4.35 11.66
C LEU A 6 -20.97 -5.44 11.89
N ASP A 7 -21.42 -5.59 13.13
CA ASP A 7 -22.47 -6.55 13.48
C ASP A 7 -23.85 -5.89 13.29
N VAL A 8 -24.56 -6.29 12.23
CA VAL A 8 -25.90 -5.82 11.87
C VAL A 8 -26.94 -6.68 12.59
N ALA A 9 -27.94 -6.05 13.20
CA ALA A 9 -29.03 -6.76 13.88
C ALA A 9 -29.84 -7.65 12.91
N ARG A 10 -30.46 -8.73 13.41
CA ARG A 10 -31.28 -9.68 12.62
C ARG A 10 -32.34 -9.05 11.70
N ALA A 11 -32.98 -7.98 12.13
CA ALA A 11 -34.00 -7.26 11.35
C ALA A 11 -33.42 -6.10 10.54
N GLY A 12 -32.10 -5.89 10.59
CA GLY A 12 -31.42 -4.81 9.91
C GLY A 12 -31.24 -5.09 8.43
N ASP A 13 -31.32 -4.03 7.63
CA ASP A 13 -31.08 -4.09 6.19
C ASP A 13 -29.57 -3.98 5.91
N VAL A 14 -28.95 -5.12 5.59
CA VAL A 14 -27.52 -5.21 5.24
C VAL A 14 -27.23 -4.40 3.96
N GLU A 15 -28.13 -4.40 2.98
CA GLU A 15 -27.92 -3.65 1.73
C GLU A 15 -27.97 -2.14 1.97
N ALA A 16 -28.82 -1.67 2.89
CA ALA A 16 -28.80 -0.28 3.32
C ALA A 16 -27.45 0.09 3.95
N VAL A 17 -26.88 -0.77 4.80
CA VAL A 17 -25.55 -0.55 5.40
C VAL A 17 -24.46 -0.50 4.33
N LEU A 18 -24.48 -1.43 3.37
CA LEU A 18 -23.54 -1.44 2.24
C LEU A 18 -23.70 -0.18 1.37
N ALA A 19 -24.94 0.25 1.06
CA ALA A 19 -25.19 1.49 0.32
C ALA A 19 -24.68 2.74 1.04
N ASP A 20 -24.78 2.75 2.37
CA ASP A 20 -24.31 3.86 3.21
C ASP A 20 -22.77 3.90 3.29
N LEU A 21 -22.11 2.73 3.31
CA LEU A 21 -20.66 2.62 3.15
C LEU A 21 -20.22 3.18 1.80
N ARG A 22 -20.88 2.77 0.70
CA ARG A 22 -20.59 3.26 -0.67
C ARG A 22 -20.68 4.78 -0.78
N THR A 23 -21.72 5.35 -0.17
CA THR A 23 -21.99 6.79 -0.20
C THR A 23 -21.02 7.57 0.68
N GLY A 24 -20.56 6.97 1.78
CA GLY A 24 -19.64 7.60 2.72
C GLY A 24 -18.19 7.61 2.28
N GLU A 25 -17.78 6.71 1.37
CA GLU A 25 -16.44 6.74 0.79
C GLU A 25 -16.19 8.05 0.04
N PRO A 26 -15.02 8.69 0.20
CA PRO A 26 -14.71 9.89 -0.54
C PRO A 26 -14.72 9.63 -2.04
N THR A 27 -15.13 10.64 -2.79
CA THR A 27 -15.14 10.60 -4.25
C THR A 27 -13.75 10.81 -4.84
N THR A 28 -12.83 11.39 -4.08
CA THR A 28 -11.53 11.86 -4.57
C THR A 28 -10.37 10.89 -4.29
N GLU A 29 -10.43 10.11 -3.21
CA GLU A 29 -9.49 9.01 -2.87
C GLU A 29 -10.34 7.90 -2.25
N PRO A 30 -11.06 7.12 -3.06
CA PRO A 30 -11.77 5.96 -2.54
C PRO A 30 -10.77 5.01 -1.87
N SER A 31 -11.14 4.49 -0.71
CA SER A 31 -10.48 3.32 -0.13
C SER A 31 -10.73 2.11 -1.03
N ASP A 32 -9.76 1.20 -1.13
CA ASP A 32 -9.89 -0.14 -1.74
C ASP A 32 -10.76 -1.07 -0.89
N LEU A 33 -11.90 -0.55 -0.44
CA LEU A 33 -12.71 -1.15 0.59
C LEU A 33 -13.44 -2.36 0.02
N ARG A 34 -13.01 -3.52 0.48
CA ARG A 34 -13.66 -4.80 0.17
C ARG A 34 -14.54 -5.18 1.34
N ALA A 35 -15.72 -5.71 1.03
CA ALA A 35 -16.66 -6.18 2.04
C ALA A 35 -16.94 -7.69 1.87
N TRP A 36 -17.07 -8.41 2.99
CA TRP A 36 -17.58 -9.78 3.03
C TRP A 36 -18.76 -9.86 3.99
N LEU A 37 -19.69 -10.78 3.70
CA LEU A 37 -20.90 -10.97 4.48
C LEU A 37 -20.87 -12.36 5.12
N THR A 38 -20.91 -12.40 6.45
CA THR A 38 -20.93 -13.64 7.21
C THR A 38 -22.19 -13.68 8.07
N ALA A 39 -22.96 -14.78 7.98
CA ALA A 39 -24.11 -14.99 8.85
C ALA A 39 -23.63 -15.16 10.31
N GLN A 40 -24.38 -14.62 11.27
CA GLN A 40 -24.08 -14.73 12.70
C GLN A 40 -25.35 -15.06 13.49
N ASP A 41 -25.19 -15.61 14.68
CA ASP A 41 -26.29 -15.79 15.61
C ASP A 41 -26.87 -14.42 15.99
N GLY A 42 -28.09 -14.14 15.53
CA GLY A 42 -28.78 -12.88 15.79
C GLY A 42 -28.52 -11.77 14.77
N GLY A 43 -27.93 -12.08 13.60
CA GLY A 43 -27.86 -11.14 12.48
C GLY A 43 -26.83 -11.49 11.41
N SER A 44 -26.14 -10.46 10.92
CA SER A 44 -25.09 -10.59 9.91
C SER A 44 -23.92 -9.72 10.27
N ARG A 45 -22.72 -10.15 9.90
CA ARG A 45 -21.48 -9.40 10.06
C ARG A 45 -21.02 -8.94 8.68
N ILE A 46 -20.73 -7.65 8.58
CA ILE A 46 -20.02 -7.09 7.43
C ILE A 46 -18.56 -6.94 7.84
N GLU A 47 -17.69 -7.65 7.13
CA GLU A 47 -16.25 -7.61 7.32
C GLU A 47 -15.69 -6.67 6.25
N LEU A 48 -14.91 -5.68 6.66
CA LEU A 48 -14.35 -4.64 5.80
C LEU A 48 -12.83 -4.73 5.85
N TYR A 49 -12.21 -4.54 4.70
CA TYR A 49 -10.75 -4.50 4.56
C TYR A 49 -10.34 -3.42 3.57
N SER A 50 -9.28 -2.67 3.89
CA SER A 50 -8.68 -1.65 3.04
C SER A 50 -7.15 -1.72 3.10
N ASP A 51 -6.52 -1.84 1.94
CA ASP A 51 -5.05 -1.89 1.81
C ASP A 51 -4.44 -0.47 1.81
N GLY A 52 -5.19 0.53 1.30
CA GLY A 52 -4.83 1.96 1.31
C GLY A 52 -5.95 2.86 1.86
N GLY A 53 -5.65 4.11 2.19
CA GLY A 53 -6.67 5.08 2.68
C GLY A 53 -7.33 4.72 4.03
N TYR A 54 -6.69 3.84 4.81
CA TYR A 54 -7.25 3.26 6.04
C TYR A 54 -7.57 4.29 7.13
N GLY A 55 -6.89 5.45 7.14
CA GLY A 55 -7.16 6.53 8.11
C GLY A 55 -8.62 7.00 8.12
N MET A 56 -9.37 6.79 7.03
CA MET A 56 -10.79 7.16 6.94
C MET A 56 -11.74 6.03 7.32
N LEU A 57 -11.27 4.78 7.41
CA LEU A 57 -12.11 3.62 7.70
C LEU A 57 -12.87 3.82 9.01
N GLY A 58 -12.19 4.35 10.04
CA GLY A 58 -12.82 4.65 11.31
C GLY A 58 -13.97 5.64 11.20
N ASP A 59 -13.77 6.75 10.49
CA ASP A 59 -14.79 7.78 10.28
C ASP A 59 -15.96 7.28 9.45
N LEU A 60 -15.67 6.47 8.43
CA LEU A 60 -16.67 5.84 7.58
C LEU A 60 -17.58 4.92 8.41
N VAL A 61 -16.98 4.03 9.19
CA VAL A 61 -17.71 3.10 10.07
C VAL A 61 -18.52 3.88 11.11
N ALA A 62 -17.93 4.87 11.77
CA ALA A 62 -18.64 5.72 12.72
C ALA A 62 -19.84 6.45 12.07
N GLY A 63 -19.67 6.94 10.83
CA GLY A 63 -20.74 7.57 10.04
C GLY A 63 -21.90 6.62 9.74
N VAL A 64 -21.59 5.38 9.35
CA VAL A 64 -22.59 4.34 9.09
C VAL A 64 -23.34 3.96 10.37
N LEU A 65 -22.66 3.84 11.51
CA LEU A 65 -23.31 3.64 12.80
C LEU A 65 -24.25 4.80 13.12
N ARG A 66 -23.88 6.06 12.84
CA ARG A 66 -24.74 7.22 13.09
C ARG A 66 -26.00 7.22 12.21
N ARG A 67 -25.87 6.91 10.92
CA ARG A 67 -26.95 7.09 9.93
C ARG A 67 -27.94 5.93 9.84
N THR A 68 -27.46 4.70 9.95
CA THR A 68 -28.27 3.53 9.53
C THR A 68 -29.21 3.00 10.60
N GLY A 69 -29.02 3.29 11.88
CA GLY A 69 -29.90 2.73 12.93
C GLY A 69 -29.73 1.22 13.20
N VAL A 70 -29.05 0.44 12.34
CA VAL A 70 -29.09 -1.04 12.40
C VAL A 70 -27.81 -1.76 12.84
N VAL A 71 -26.65 -1.10 12.81
CA VAL A 71 -25.36 -1.68 13.27
C VAL A 71 -25.27 -1.66 14.79
N ARG A 72 -25.25 -2.83 15.43
CA ARG A 72 -25.26 -2.95 16.90
C ARG A 72 -23.95 -2.51 17.52
N ARG A 73 -22.84 -2.93 16.92
CA ARG A 73 -21.48 -2.65 17.36
C ARG A 73 -20.55 -2.75 16.16
N ALA A 74 -19.43 -2.05 16.24
CA ALA A 74 -18.36 -2.20 15.27
C ALA A 74 -17.01 -2.31 15.98
N VAL A 75 -16.15 -3.15 15.42
CA VAL A 75 -14.73 -3.23 15.76
C VAL A 75 -13.96 -2.65 14.59
N ILE A 76 -13.07 -1.71 14.86
CA ILE A 76 -12.22 -1.07 13.86
C ILE A 76 -10.79 -1.34 14.28
N TYR A 77 -10.01 -1.71 13.29
CA TYR A 77 -8.59 -1.93 13.42
C TYR A 77 -7.85 -1.14 12.35
N LEU A 78 -6.85 -0.36 12.76
CA LEU A 78 -6.01 0.42 11.88
C LEU A 78 -4.55 0.07 12.16
N ASP A 79 -3.84 -0.32 11.12
CA ASP A 79 -2.40 -0.46 11.11
C ASP A 79 -1.83 0.79 10.44
N HIS A 80 -1.17 1.61 11.25
CA HIS A 80 -0.55 2.87 10.83
C HIS A 80 0.89 2.66 10.34
N ASP A 81 1.26 1.45 9.93
CA ASP A 81 2.60 1.12 9.42
C ASP A 81 3.67 1.45 10.47
N GLU A 82 4.69 2.23 10.13
CA GLU A 82 5.75 2.66 11.04
C GLU A 82 5.22 3.44 12.28
N PHE A 83 4.01 3.99 12.23
CA PHE A 83 3.43 4.81 13.31
C PHE A 83 2.61 4.03 14.35
N GLY A 84 2.54 2.70 14.24
CA GLY A 84 1.89 1.83 15.23
C GLY A 84 0.50 1.35 14.85
N THR A 85 -0.25 0.83 15.83
CA THR A 85 -1.53 0.13 15.59
C THR A 85 -2.63 0.61 16.52
N GLU A 86 -3.86 0.65 16.03
CA GLU A 86 -5.01 1.18 16.73
C GLU A 86 -6.21 0.23 16.67
N HIS A 87 -6.86 0.04 17.81
CA HIS A 87 -8.05 -0.78 17.96
C HIS A 87 -9.16 0.03 18.63
N VAL A 88 -10.32 0.13 17.99
CA VAL A 88 -11.46 0.90 18.48
C VAL A 88 -12.75 0.06 18.41
N VAL A 89 -13.49 0.03 19.50
CA VAL A 89 -14.82 -0.59 19.54
C VAL A 89 -15.89 0.47 19.72
N LEU A 90 -16.81 0.53 18.76
CA LEU A 90 -17.93 1.44 18.74
C LEU A 90 -19.24 0.71 19.04
N THR A 91 -20.13 1.39 19.77
CA THR A 91 -21.52 0.97 19.98
C THR A 91 -22.45 2.18 19.88
N ARG A 92 -23.74 1.97 20.05
CA ARG A 92 -24.71 3.04 20.28
C ARG A 92 -25.36 2.91 21.65
N ASP A 93 -25.57 4.06 22.28
CA ASP A 93 -26.42 4.13 23.47
C ASP A 93 -27.92 4.12 23.09
N GLU A 94 -28.78 4.07 24.10
CA GLU A 94 -30.24 4.04 23.92
C GLU A 94 -30.79 5.30 23.21
N ALA A 95 -30.06 6.41 23.29
CA ALA A 95 -30.40 7.65 22.58
C ALA A 95 -29.91 7.64 21.12
N GLY A 96 -29.29 6.55 20.66
CA GLY A 96 -28.74 6.41 19.31
C GLY A 96 -27.40 7.11 19.09
N THR A 97 -26.76 7.62 20.15
CA THR A 97 -25.45 8.29 20.05
C THR A 97 -24.35 7.25 19.94
N VAL A 98 -23.45 7.41 18.97
CA VAL A 98 -22.27 6.55 18.81
C VAL A 98 -21.26 6.81 19.93
N ARG A 99 -20.83 5.74 20.60
CA ARG A 99 -19.91 5.75 21.74
C ARG A 99 -18.72 4.84 21.49
N ARG A 100 -17.54 5.23 21.99
CA ARG A 100 -16.38 4.34 22.11
C ARG A 100 -16.46 3.55 23.41
N VAL A 101 -16.51 2.23 23.33
CA VAL A 101 -16.49 1.33 24.50
C VAL A 101 -15.07 0.98 24.89
N HIS A 102 -14.20 0.85 23.89
CA HIS A 102 -12.81 0.49 24.03
C HIS A 102 -12.01 1.19 22.94
N HIS A 103 -10.79 1.63 23.26
CA HIS A 103 -9.89 2.27 22.32
C HIS A 103 -8.45 2.13 22.83
N VAL A 104 -7.64 1.35 22.14
CA VAL A 104 -6.20 1.18 22.40
C VAL A 104 -5.42 1.69 21.20
N TYR A 105 -4.28 2.31 21.46
CA TYR A 105 -3.29 2.71 20.46
C TYR A 105 -1.94 2.23 20.97
N ALA A 106 -1.30 1.32 20.25
CA ALA A 106 0.03 0.81 20.53
C ALA A 106 1.00 1.53 19.58
N ASP A 107 1.80 2.42 20.15
CA ASP A 107 2.67 3.30 19.40
C ASP A 107 4.04 2.64 19.18
N LEU A 108 4.53 2.64 17.94
CA LEU A 108 5.88 2.18 17.63
C LEU A 108 6.87 3.34 17.55
N ASP A 109 6.40 4.56 17.26
CA ASP A 109 7.21 5.77 17.05
C ASP A 109 6.44 7.03 17.51
N ASP A 110 7.09 7.96 18.23
CA ASP A 110 6.50 9.17 18.86
C ASP A 110 5.75 10.15 17.90
N GLU A 111 5.56 9.82 16.62
CA GLU A 111 4.93 10.66 15.59
C GLU A 111 3.43 10.31 15.33
N GLY A 112 2.92 9.21 15.91
CA GLY A 112 1.54 8.75 15.76
C GLY A 112 0.47 9.52 16.55
N SER A 113 -0.81 9.38 16.19
CA SER A 113 -1.93 9.91 16.99
C SER A 113 -3.21 9.09 16.84
N PRO A 114 -3.93 8.81 17.95
CA PRO A 114 -5.15 8.00 17.90
C PRO A 114 -6.28 8.68 17.12
N SER A 115 -6.94 7.90 16.26
CA SER A 115 -8.10 8.33 15.49
C SER A 115 -9.38 8.40 16.34
N LEU A 116 -10.47 8.97 15.83
CA LEU A 116 -11.80 8.90 16.48
C LEU A 116 -11.89 9.42 17.93
N THR A 117 -10.90 10.18 18.42
CA THR A 117 -10.91 10.76 19.78
C THR A 117 -12.05 11.75 20.00
N GLY A 118 -12.59 12.32 18.91
CA GLY A 118 -13.80 13.14 18.91
C GLY A 118 -15.12 12.39 19.20
N ILE A 119 -15.14 11.05 19.13
CA ILE A 119 -16.30 10.25 19.54
C ILE A 119 -16.30 10.14 21.08
N PRO A 120 -17.41 10.39 21.79
CA PRO A 120 -17.40 10.30 23.24
C PRO A 120 -17.27 8.85 23.73
N ALA A 121 -16.62 8.66 24.88
CA ALA A 121 -16.59 7.38 25.59
C ALA A 121 -18.00 6.95 26.02
N ALA A 122 -18.21 5.64 26.17
CA ALA A 122 -19.39 5.10 26.81
C ALA A 122 -19.41 5.46 28.31
N ALA A 123 -20.62 5.51 28.89
CA ALA A 123 -20.75 5.81 30.31
C ALA A 123 -20.02 4.76 31.16
N GLY A 124 -19.25 5.20 32.16
CA GLY A 124 -18.49 4.32 33.04
C GLY A 124 -17.19 3.77 32.47
N THR A 125 -16.92 3.93 31.16
CA THR A 125 -15.66 3.54 30.52
C THR A 125 -14.71 4.73 30.39
N GLY A 126 -14.66 5.61 31.40
CA GLY A 126 -14.00 6.92 31.36
C GLY A 126 -12.56 6.92 30.81
N PRO A 127 -11.97 8.10 30.51
CA PRO A 127 -10.68 8.16 29.85
C PRO A 127 -9.62 7.39 30.64
N GLY A 128 -8.79 6.60 29.93
CA GLY A 128 -7.56 6.03 30.46
C GLY A 128 -6.59 7.12 30.95
N ARG A 129 -5.39 6.72 31.37
CA ARG A 129 -4.38 7.57 32.06
C ARG A 129 -3.89 8.83 31.30
N THR A 130 -4.40 9.14 30.11
CA THR A 130 -3.92 10.23 29.25
C THR A 130 -5.06 11.19 28.85
N PRO A 131 -4.88 12.52 28.94
CA PRO A 131 -5.86 13.48 28.43
C PRO A 131 -5.93 13.38 26.91
N GLY A 132 -7.06 12.93 26.34
CA GLY A 132 -7.22 12.73 24.89
C GLY A 132 -7.90 11.44 24.44
N GLY A 133 -8.11 10.47 25.33
CA GLY A 133 -9.22 9.52 25.15
C GLY A 133 -8.91 8.12 24.62
N LEU A 134 -7.78 7.51 24.95
CA LEU A 134 -7.72 6.04 24.93
C LEU A 134 -8.60 5.46 26.06
N ILE A 135 -9.20 4.30 25.82
CA ILE A 135 -10.18 3.63 26.69
C ILE A 135 -9.77 2.17 26.86
N ASP A 136 -8.85 1.93 27.79
CA ASP A 136 -8.40 0.58 28.16
C ASP A 136 -8.24 0.44 29.68
N ASN A 137 -9.36 0.48 30.39
CA ASN A 137 -9.42 0.27 31.83
C ASN A 137 -10.32 -0.93 32.15
N PRO A 138 -10.31 -1.45 33.40
CA PRO A 138 -11.12 -2.62 33.76
C PRO A 138 -12.62 -2.47 33.47
N ALA A 139 -13.18 -1.26 33.59
CA ALA A 139 -14.58 -1.01 33.27
C ALA A 139 -14.85 -1.09 31.75
N ALA A 140 -13.93 -0.56 30.92
CA ALA A 140 -13.98 -0.71 29.48
C ALA A 140 -13.88 -2.18 29.05
N ARG A 141 -12.97 -2.95 29.65
CA ARG A 141 -12.80 -4.39 29.38
C ARG A 141 -14.04 -5.19 29.79
N SER A 142 -14.65 -4.86 30.93
CA SER A 142 -15.93 -5.45 31.36
C SER A 142 -17.06 -5.11 30.38
N ALA A 143 -17.20 -3.83 30.01
CA ALA A 143 -18.20 -3.39 29.06
C ALA A 143 -18.02 -4.03 27.68
N LEU A 144 -16.78 -4.26 27.26
CA LEU A 144 -16.44 -4.98 26.04
C LEU A 144 -16.84 -6.45 26.15
N ALA A 145 -16.54 -7.11 27.26
CA ALA A 145 -16.95 -8.49 27.52
C ALA A 145 -18.47 -8.65 27.46
N ASP A 146 -19.21 -7.76 28.13
CA ASP A 146 -20.67 -7.72 28.11
C ASP A 146 -21.21 -7.45 26.71
N LEU A 147 -20.61 -6.50 25.98
CA LEU A 147 -21.00 -6.16 24.62
C LEU A 147 -20.88 -7.37 23.69
N PHE A 148 -19.83 -8.19 23.86
CA PHE A 148 -19.59 -9.39 23.06
C PHE A 148 -20.21 -10.68 23.60
N GLY A 149 -20.79 -10.66 24.80
CA GLY A 149 -21.33 -11.86 25.45
C GLY A 149 -20.24 -12.89 25.79
N MET A 150 -19.02 -12.42 26.10
CA MET A 150 -17.87 -13.26 26.42
C MET A 150 -17.41 -13.06 27.88
N PRO A 151 -16.65 -14.01 28.46
CA PRO A 151 -16.10 -13.83 29.79
C PRO A 151 -15.09 -12.67 29.86
N ALA A 152 -15.18 -11.83 30.90
CA ALA A 152 -14.22 -10.73 31.11
C ALA A 152 -12.77 -11.22 31.28
N THR A 153 -12.57 -12.46 31.73
CA THR A 153 -11.24 -13.08 31.81
C THR A 153 -10.60 -13.27 30.45
N ALA A 154 -11.38 -13.60 29.40
CA ALA A 154 -10.86 -13.74 28.04
C ALA A 154 -10.39 -12.39 27.48
N VAL A 155 -11.14 -11.31 27.74
CA VAL A 155 -10.74 -9.94 27.38
C VAL A 155 -9.46 -9.52 28.12
N GLN A 156 -9.34 -9.86 29.40
CA GLN A 156 -8.15 -9.57 30.19
C GLN A 156 -6.91 -10.35 29.70
N GLU A 157 -7.07 -11.63 29.39
CA GLU A 157 -6.00 -12.47 28.84
C GLU A 157 -5.51 -11.94 27.48
N ALA A 158 -6.44 -11.46 26.63
CA ALA A 158 -6.11 -10.80 25.37
C ALA A 158 -5.25 -9.54 25.60
N ALA A 159 -5.68 -8.66 26.50
CA ALA A 159 -4.95 -7.45 26.87
C ALA A 159 -3.54 -7.75 27.40
N ASP A 160 -3.41 -8.79 28.24
CA ASP A 160 -2.13 -9.20 28.81
C ASP A 160 -1.19 -9.80 27.76
N ARG A 161 -1.71 -10.51 26.75
CA ARG A 161 -0.91 -11.01 25.62
C ARG A 161 -0.48 -9.86 24.71
N ALA A 162 -1.38 -8.95 24.35
CA ALA A 162 -1.08 -7.77 23.54
C ALA A 162 0.03 -6.91 24.16
N ALA A 163 -0.06 -6.62 25.47
CA ALA A 163 0.96 -5.85 26.19
C ALA A 163 2.32 -6.57 26.32
N ARG A 164 2.37 -7.88 26.10
CA ARG A 164 3.63 -8.64 26.01
C ARG A 164 4.21 -8.59 24.60
N ALA A 165 3.37 -8.76 23.58
CA ALA A 165 3.77 -8.66 22.17
C ALA A 165 4.37 -7.28 21.85
N GLU A 166 3.76 -6.20 22.36
CA GLU A 166 4.28 -4.83 22.23
C GLU A 166 5.72 -4.66 22.75
N LYS A 167 6.15 -5.49 23.71
CA LYS A 167 7.47 -5.39 24.35
C LYS A 167 8.51 -6.34 23.78
N ASP A 168 8.14 -7.19 22.82
CA ASP A 168 9.03 -8.19 22.26
C ASP A 168 9.61 -7.71 20.91
N PRO A 169 10.90 -7.33 20.87
CA PRO A 169 11.53 -6.85 19.64
C PRO A 169 11.76 -7.97 18.60
N ALA A 170 11.47 -9.23 18.92
CA ALA A 170 11.59 -10.37 18.00
C ALA A 170 10.27 -10.72 17.29
N THR A 171 9.15 -10.14 17.70
CA THR A 171 7.87 -10.25 16.98
C THR A 171 7.74 -9.07 16.01
N ASP A 172 7.22 -9.29 14.81
CA ASP A 172 6.89 -8.24 13.82
C ASP A 172 5.68 -7.36 14.29
N ASN A 173 5.69 -6.95 15.56
CA ASN A 173 5.00 -5.82 16.16
C ASN A 173 3.50 -5.65 15.88
N ASN A 174 2.71 -6.74 15.90
CA ASN A 174 1.26 -6.60 15.83
C ASN A 174 0.53 -7.09 17.09
N PRO A 175 0.42 -6.27 18.17
CA PRO A 175 -0.29 -6.63 19.42
C PRO A 175 -1.81 -6.80 19.25
N SER A 176 -2.27 -6.90 18.01
CA SER A 176 -3.66 -6.85 17.60
C SER A 176 -4.18 -8.22 17.19
N GLU A 177 -3.29 -9.16 16.86
CA GLU A 177 -3.68 -10.55 16.64
C GLU A 177 -4.34 -11.16 17.89
N GLU A 178 -3.83 -10.83 19.07
CA GLU A 178 -4.37 -11.28 20.35
C GLU A 178 -5.80 -10.78 20.59
N TRP A 179 -6.07 -9.54 20.18
CA TRP A 179 -7.39 -8.93 20.26
C TRP A 179 -8.34 -9.58 19.25
N LEU A 180 -7.90 -9.73 18.01
CA LEU A 180 -8.68 -10.38 16.97
C LEU A 180 -9.04 -11.82 17.35
N GLU A 181 -8.08 -12.60 17.84
CA GLU A 181 -8.31 -13.96 18.32
C GLU A 181 -9.38 -13.99 19.43
N ALA A 182 -9.28 -13.08 20.41
CA ALA A 182 -10.23 -12.99 21.51
C ALA A 182 -11.66 -12.70 21.05
N PHE A 183 -11.83 -11.90 19.99
CA PHE A 183 -13.13 -11.65 19.38
C PHE A 183 -13.59 -12.73 18.40
N GLY A 184 -12.81 -13.80 18.22
CA GLY A 184 -13.04 -14.80 17.18
C GLY A 184 -13.02 -14.16 15.79
N MET A 185 -12.20 -13.13 15.60
CA MET A 185 -11.95 -12.44 14.35
C MET A 185 -10.59 -12.91 13.80
N GLY A 186 -10.43 -12.91 12.49
CA GLY A 186 -9.16 -13.26 11.86
C GLY A 186 -8.95 -12.40 10.63
N TRP A 187 -7.72 -11.97 10.41
CA TRP A 187 -7.30 -11.21 9.24
C TRP A 187 -7.67 -11.89 7.91
N ASP A 188 -7.49 -13.22 7.88
CA ASP A 188 -7.74 -14.04 6.70
C ASP A 188 -9.12 -14.69 6.67
N ARG A 189 -9.98 -14.43 7.67
CA ARG A 189 -11.39 -14.83 7.59
C ARG A 189 -12.08 -13.87 6.63
N ARG A 190 -11.79 -14.04 5.34
CA ARG A 190 -12.66 -13.60 4.26
C ARG A 190 -13.86 -14.51 4.36
N GLY A 191 -15.04 -13.99 4.70
CA GLY A 191 -16.26 -14.80 4.72
C GLY A 191 -16.35 -15.70 3.49
N ASP A 192 -16.96 -16.89 3.61
CA ASP A 192 -16.94 -17.99 2.61
C ASP A 192 -17.48 -17.60 1.20
N GLY A 193 -17.94 -16.36 1.02
CA GLY A 193 -18.43 -15.80 -0.23
C GLY A 193 -17.41 -14.94 -1.00
N ALA A 194 -17.73 -14.68 -2.26
CA ALA A 194 -17.01 -13.67 -3.04
C ALA A 194 -17.15 -12.29 -2.38
N PRO A 195 -16.10 -11.44 -2.39
CA PRO A 195 -16.20 -10.11 -1.84
C PRO A 195 -17.31 -9.31 -2.54
N VAL A 196 -18.09 -8.60 -1.74
CA VAL A 196 -18.94 -7.51 -2.22
C VAL A 196 -18.02 -6.32 -2.47
N ASN A 197 -17.81 -6.02 -3.73
CA ASN A 197 -17.17 -4.77 -4.12
C ASN A 197 -18.14 -3.63 -3.80
N LEU A 198 -17.77 -2.77 -2.85
CA LEU A 198 -18.62 -1.65 -2.45
C LEU A 198 -18.75 -0.67 -3.62
N ARG A 199 -17.66 -0.35 -4.31
CA ARG A 199 -17.71 0.25 -5.65
C ARG A 199 -17.46 -0.83 -6.70
N PRO A 200 -18.17 -0.83 -7.85
CA PRO A 200 -17.71 -1.64 -8.98
C PRO A 200 -16.23 -1.31 -9.20
N GLY A 201 -15.40 -2.34 -9.38
CA GLY A 201 -13.94 -2.17 -9.54
C GLY A 201 -13.64 -1.06 -10.54
N PRO A 202 -12.48 -0.40 -10.43
CA PRO A 202 -12.20 0.86 -11.11
C PRO A 202 -12.73 0.82 -12.53
N VAL A 203 -13.77 1.61 -12.83
CA VAL A 203 -14.40 1.70 -14.16
C VAL A 203 -13.31 1.92 -15.20
N TRP A 204 -12.25 2.61 -14.78
CA TRP A 204 -10.95 2.72 -15.40
C TRP A 204 -10.40 1.42 -15.98
N ARG A 205 -10.14 0.36 -15.19
CA ARG A 205 -9.50 -0.88 -15.70
C ARG A 205 -10.28 -1.45 -16.86
N ASP A 206 -11.59 -1.60 -16.69
CA ASP A 206 -12.45 -2.21 -17.70
C ASP A 206 -12.66 -1.28 -18.90
N ALA A 207 -12.68 0.05 -18.70
CA ALA A 207 -12.75 1.03 -19.77
C ALA A 207 -11.45 1.06 -20.60
N VAL A 208 -10.29 1.07 -19.93
CA VAL A 208 -8.97 1.05 -20.57
C VAL A 208 -8.73 -0.26 -21.29
N ALA A 209 -9.02 -1.39 -20.66
CA ALA A 209 -8.87 -2.71 -21.28
C ALA A 209 -9.72 -2.83 -22.55
N ARG A 210 -10.94 -2.27 -22.55
CA ARG A 210 -11.85 -2.37 -23.70
C ARG A 210 -11.63 -1.29 -24.77
N GLN A 211 -11.29 -0.08 -24.38
CA GLN A 211 -11.33 1.09 -25.28
C GLN A 211 -9.95 1.67 -25.59
N VAL A 212 -8.97 1.52 -24.70
CA VAL A 212 -7.62 2.13 -24.86
C VAL A 212 -6.61 1.09 -25.33
N ALA A 213 -6.41 0.01 -24.57
CA ALA A 213 -5.40 -1.01 -24.83
C ALA A 213 -5.45 -1.56 -26.27
N PRO A 214 -6.62 -1.85 -26.88
CA PRO A 214 -6.70 -2.35 -28.25
C PRO A 214 -6.29 -1.32 -29.32
N ARG A 215 -6.23 -0.03 -28.97
CA ARG A 215 -5.90 1.07 -29.89
C ARG A 215 -4.43 1.52 -29.77
N LEU A 216 -3.70 1.02 -28.78
CA LEU A 216 -2.27 1.30 -28.60
C LEU A 216 -1.41 0.22 -29.28
N PRO A 217 -0.24 0.56 -29.84
CA PRO A 217 0.68 -0.43 -30.38
C PRO A 217 1.34 -1.26 -29.28
N GLY A 218 1.49 -2.57 -29.52
CA GLY A 218 2.10 -3.52 -28.58
C GLY A 218 1.10 -4.25 -27.70
N GLN A 219 1.59 -4.99 -26.70
CA GLN A 219 0.75 -5.67 -25.72
C GLN A 219 0.64 -4.82 -24.47
N TRP A 220 -0.60 -4.60 -24.02
CA TRP A 220 -0.91 -3.77 -22.88
C TRP A 220 -1.79 -4.53 -21.90
N LEU A 221 -1.48 -4.41 -20.62
CA LEU A 221 -2.23 -4.98 -19.51
C LEU A 221 -2.77 -3.82 -18.66
N ALA A 222 -4.10 -3.71 -18.54
CA ALA A 222 -4.72 -2.80 -17.59
C ALA A 222 -4.86 -3.52 -16.24
N ARG A 223 -4.35 -2.91 -15.17
CA ARG A 223 -4.65 -3.30 -13.79
C ARG A 223 -5.55 -2.26 -13.15
N ASP A 224 -5.85 -2.45 -11.87
CA ASP A 224 -6.77 -1.60 -11.13
C ASP A 224 -6.30 -0.13 -11.11
N TYR A 225 -4.99 0.10 -11.02
CA TYR A 225 -4.38 1.43 -10.92
C TYR A 225 -3.28 1.71 -11.93
N ASP A 226 -3.11 0.89 -12.96
CA ASP A 226 -2.07 1.14 -13.94
C ASP A 226 -2.42 0.56 -15.32
N LEU A 227 -1.73 1.08 -16.33
CA LEU A 227 -1.72 0.53 -17.67
C LEU A 227 -0.27 0.19 -18.02
N VAL A 228 0.04 -1.10 -18.02
CA VAL A 228 1.39 -1.62 -18.23
C VAL A 228 1.57 -2.05 -19.68
N ARG A 229 2.59 -1.52 -20.35
CA ARG A 229 3.07 -2.09 -21.62
C ARG A 229 3.90 -3.32 -21.28
N LEU A 230 3.43 -4.51 -21.69
CA LEU A 230 4.15 -5.74 -21.42
C LEU A 230 5.52 -5.69 -22.10
N PRO A 231 6.61 -5.93 -21.36
CA PRO A 231 7.95 -5.77 -21.88
C PRO A 231 8.35 -6.87 -22.86
N ALA A 232 9.23 -6.51 -23.80
CA ALA A 232 10.13 -7.44 -24.48
C ALA A 232 11.58 -7.36 -23.92
N SER A 233 11.78 -6.69 -22.78
CA SER A 233 13.08 -6.20 -22.26
C SER A 233 13.03 -6.03 -20.73
N PRO A 234 14.16 -5.95 -19.99
CA PRO A 234 14.20 -5.73 -18.53
C PRO A 234 13.70 -4.34 -18.07
N VAL A 235 12.96 -3.61 -18.91
CA VAL A 235 12.41 -2.28 -18.62
C VAL A 235 10.90 -2.33 -18.83
N MET A 236 10.15 -1.98 -17.79
CA MET A 236 8.70 -1.88 -17.79
C MET A 236 8.28 -0.44 -18.07
N CYS A 237 7.29 -0.26 -18.94
CA CYS A 237 6.65 1.05 -19.17
C CYS A 237 5.25 1.01 -18.57
N VAL A 238 4.95 1.94 -17.68
CA VAL A 238 3.72 1.97 -16.90
C VAL A 238 3.07 3.34 -17.05
N VAL A 239 1.76 3.39 -17.22
CA VAL A 239 1.00 4.62 -17.06
C VAL A 239 0.26 4.54 -15.75
N LEU A 240 0.55 5.48 -14.86
CA LEU A 240 -0.14 5.65 -13.58
C LEU A 240 -1.23 6.72 -13.75
N PRO A 241 -2.49 6.46 -13.38
CA PRO A 241 -3.50 7.48 -13.25
C PRO A 241 -3.10 8.44 -12.11
N GLY A 242 -3.49 9.69 -12.21
CA GLY A 242 -3.31 10.68 -11.16
C GLY A 242 -4.45 11.67 -11.13
N ARG A 243 -4.70 12.26 -9.95
CA ARG A 243 -5.84 13.15 -9.66
C ARG A 243 -5.94 14.37 -10.59
N HIS A 244 -4.81 14.88 -11.04
CA HIS A 244 -4.74 16.11 -11.85
C HIS A 244 -3.97 15.92 -13.17
N SER A 245 -3.15 14.87 -13.25
CA SER A 245 -2.40 14.46 -14.43
C SER A 245 -2.01 12.99 -14.29
N GLY A 246 -2.05 12.25 -15.40
CA GLY A 246 -1.46 10.90 -15.43
C GLY A 246 0.06 10.99 -15.51
N ASN A 247 0.77 9.94 -15.13
CA ASN A 247 2.22 9.84 -15.31
C ASN A 247 2.57 8.64 -16.18
N ALA A 248 3.28 8.87 -17.28
CA ALA A 248 3.92 7.79 -18.03
C ALA A 248 5.31 7.56 -17.45
N VAL A 249 5.50 6.40 -16.83
CA VAL A 249 6.67 6.01 -16.04
C VAL A 249 7.47 4.92 -16.75
N ILE A 250 8.78 5.06 -16.78
CA ILE A 250 9.71 3.98 -17.13
C ILE A 250 10.31 3.44 -15.84
N HIS A 251 10.18 2.13 -15.62
CA HIS A 251 10.66 1.42 -14.46
C HIS A 251 11.58 0.25 -14.89
N PRO A 252 12.86 0.23 -14.51
CA PRO A 252 13.68 -0.97 -14.69
C PRO A 252 13.10 -2.11 -13.83
N MET A 253 12.88 -3.29 -14.42
CA MET A 253 12.35 -4.45 -13.68
C MET A 253 13.36 -5.05 -12.71
N TYR A 254 14.62 -4.64 -12.81
CA TYR A 254 15.70 -5.06 -11.92
C TYR A 254 16.41 -3.84 -11.35
N VAL A 255 16.29 -3.62 -10.04
CA VAL A 255 17.13 -2.70 -9.28
C VAL A 255 17.62 -3.47 -8.05
N PRO A 256 18.90 -3.87 -7.98
CA PRO A 256 19.34 -4.81 -6.94
C PRO A 256 19.42 -4.16 -5.56
N GLY A 257 18.48 -4.43 -4.64
CA GLY A 257 18.48 -4.05 -3.21
C GLY A 257 17.39 -3.03 -2.84
N SER A 258 17.41 -2.47 -1.64
CA SER A 258 16.51 -1.40 -1.13
C SER A 258 16.74 -0.02 -1.81
N TYR A 259 16.58 0.02 -3.13
CA TYR A 259 16.79 1.21 -3.94
C TYR A 259 15.42 1.86 -4.13
N GLY A 260 15.27 3.08 -3.60
CA GLY A 260 14.14 3.95 -3.94
C GLY A 260 13.92 3.90 -5.45
N THR A 261 12.68 3.66 -5.83
CA THR A 261 12.25 3.27 -7.18
C THR A 261 12.81 4.22 -8.23
N LEU A 262 13.65 3.70 -9.14
CA LEU A 262 14.14 4.43 -10.31
C LEU A 262 12.95 4.72 -11.25
N GLN A 263 12.25 5.82 -10.98
CA GLN A 263 11.06 6.21 -11.72
C GLN A 263 11.36 7.46 -12.56
N PHE A 264 11.23 7.31 -13.87
CA PHE A 264 11.27 8.43 -14.78
C PHE A 264 9.87 8.68 -15.31
N CYS A 265 9.27 9.81 -14.93
CA CYS A 265 7.94 10.19 -15.37
C CYS A 265 7.98 11.28 -16.45
N VAL A 266 7.03 11.19 -17.37
CA VAL A 266 6.52 12.34 -18.12
C VAL A 266 5.05 12.54 -17.74
N GLU A 267 4.69 13.79 -17.50
CA GLU A 267 3.33 14.17 -17.13
C GLU A 267 2.40 14.12 -18.35
N LEU A 268 1.23 13.52 -18.17
CA LEU A 268 0.14 13.47 -19.14
C LEU A 268 -0.90 14.51 -18.75
N ARG A 269 -1.33 15.32 -19.72
CA ARG A 269 -2.25 16.45 -19.48
C ARG A 269 -3.67 15.99 -19.18
N SER A 270 -4.05 14.85 -19.74
CA SER A 270 -5.34 14.22 -19.52
C SER A 270 -5.29 13.48 -18.20
N ALA A 271 -6.04 13.99 -17.24
CA ALA A 271 -6.31 13.26 -16.01
C ALA A 271 -7.19 12.06 -16.33
N VAL A 272 -6.91 10.94 -15.69
CA VAL A 272 -7.91 9.90 -15.56
C VAL A 272 -8.14 9.67 -14.09
N GLY A 273 -9.26 10.20 -13.60
CA GLY A 273 -9.75 9.80 -12.30
C GLY A 273 -10.35 8.39 -12.37
N ASP A 274 -10.53 7.79 -11.19
CA ASP A 274 -11.07 6.43 -10.99
C ASP A 274 -12.51 6.24 -11.52
N GLN A 275 -13.10 7.29 -12.08
CA GLN A 275 -14.53 7.44 -12.41
C GLN A 275 -14.82 7.67 -13.90
N ALA A 276 -13.92 7.47 -14.86
CA ALA A 276 -14.19 7.95 -16.23
C ALA A 276 -14.92 6.92 -17.15
N PRO A 277 -16.22 7.11 -17.47
CA PRO A 277 -16.85 6.57 -18.66
C PRO A 277 -16.92 7.58 -19.82
N ASP A 278 -16.34 8.78 -19.71
CA ASP A 278 -15.90 9.61 -20.85
C ASP A 278 -15.34 10.98 -20.39
N PRO A 279 -14.48 11.62 -21.22
CA PRO A 279 -13.99 11.11 -22.50
C PRO A 279 -12.65 10.38 -22.36
N ILE A 280 -12.60 9.14 -22.89
CA ILE A 280 -11.37 8.33 -23.00
C ILE A 280 -10.48 8.82 -24.15
N GLU A 281 -11.03 9.54 -25.13
CA GLU A 281 -10.28 10.05 -26.29
C GLU A 281 -9.12 11.01 -25.93
N PRO A 282 -9.26 11.99 -25.02
CA PRO A 282 -8.13 12.80 -24.53
C PRO A 282 -6.97 11.97 -23.99
N LEU A 283 -7.26 10.90 -23.24
CA LEU A 283 -6.23 10.00 -22.76
C LEU A 283 -5.54 9.28 -23.93
N ILE A 284 -6.29 8.71 -24.89
CA ILE A 284 -5.69 8.03 -26.04
C ILE A 284 -4.80 9.00 -26.83
N HIS A 285 -5.27 10.24 -27.01
CA HIS A 285 -4.50 11.30 -27.63
C HIS A 285 -3.20 11.57 -26.87
N ASP A 286 -3.25 11.75 -25.55
CA ASP A 286 -2.06 12.06 -24.76
C ASP A 286 -1.09 10.89 -24.63
N LEU A 287 -1.60 9.66 -24.56
CA LEU A 287 -0.77 8.46 -24.64
C LEU A 287 -0.05 8.40 -25.99
N THR A 288 -0.76 8.69 -27.09
CA THR A 288 -0.18 8.65 -28.43
C THR A 288 0.80 9.80 -28.68
N ALA A 289 0.49 11.00 -28.18
CA ALA A 289 1.26 12.20 -28.41
C ALA A 289 2.46 12.35 -27.45
N THR A 290 2.38 11.79 -26.24
CA THR A 290 3.37 12.00 -25.16
C THR A 290 3.99 10.69 -24.68
N ALA A 291 3.17 9.75 -24.20
CA ALA A 291 3.69 8.53 -23.57
C ALA A 291 4.40 7.60 -24.55
N LEU A 292 3.80 7.34 -25.72
CA LEU A 292 4.38 6.43 -26.72
C LEU A 292 5.72 6.95 -27.27
N PRO A 293 5.87 8.22 -27.70
CA PRO A 293 7.18 8.72 -28.11
C PRO A 293 8.24 8.64 -27.00
N PHE A 294 7.83 8.87 -25.75
CA PHE A 294 8.71 8.74 -24.59
C PHE A 294 9.15 7.28 -24.38
N PHE A 295 8.21 6.34 -24.39
CA PHE A 295 8.50 4.91 -24.27
C PHE A 295 9.27 4.33 -25.46
N ASP A 296 9.02 4.80 -26.68
CA ASP A 296 9.76 4.32 -27.84
C ASP A 296 11.20 4.82 -27.84
N ARG A 297 11.44 6.01 -27.27
CA ARG A 297 12.80 6.57 -27.16
C ARG A 297 13.58 5.99 -25.97
N TYR A 298 12.92 5.72 -24.84
CA TYR A 298 13.59 5.45 -23.57
C TYR A 298 13.15 4.13 -22.89
N GLY A 299 12.07 3.49 -23.34
CA GLY A 299 11.46 2.28 -22.75
C GLY A 299 12.19 0.97 -23.05
N HIS A 300 13.49 1.05 -23.31
CA HIS A 300 14.39 -0.08 -23.53
C HIS A 300 15.75 0.23 -22.91
N PRO A 301 16.64 -0.75 -22.68
CA PRO A 301 17.80 -0.57 -21.80
C PRO A 301 18.76 0.55 -22.26
N ASP A 302 19.10 0.59 -23.55
CA ASP A 302 19.89 1.69 -24.13
C ASP A 302 19.18 3.05 -24.12
N GLY A 303 17.85 3.04 -24.23
CA GLY A 303 17.04 4.24 -24.15
C GLY A 303 17.05 4.80 -22.73
N LEU A 304 16.87 3.95 -21.72
CA LEU A 304 16.97 4.32 -20.32
C LEU A 304 18.36 4.90 -19.99
N HIS A 305 19.42 4.29 -20.52
CA HIS A 305 20.79 4.81 -20.37
C HIS A 305 20.92 6.21 -20.96
N ARG A 306 20.41 6.42 -22.18
CA ARG A 306 20.35 7.74 -22.82
C ARG A 306 19.59 8.76 -21.98
N LEU A 307 18.43 8.38 -21.41
CA LEU A 307 17.64 9.28 -20.56
C LEU A 307 18.43 9.72 -19.32
N CYS A 308 19.07 8.78 -18.63
CA CYS A 308 19.91 9.07 -17.47
C CYS A 308 21.09 9.99 -17.84
N GLN A 309 21.74 9.72 -18.97
CA GLN A 309 22.85 10.52 -19.47
C GLN A 309 22.41 11.96 -19.80
N GLU A 310 21.30 12.12 -20.52
CA GLU A 310 20.75 13.44 -20.86
C GLU A 310 20.45 14.28 -19.61
N ARG A 311 19.99 13.65 -18.51
CA ARG A 311 19.74 14.34 -17.22
C ARG A 311 21.04 14.74 -16.50
N VAL A 312 22.05 13.86 -16.51
CA VAL A 312 23.39 14.17 -15.98
C VAL A 312 24.02 15.34 -16.75
N ASP A 313 23.83 15.38 -18.07
CA ASP A 313 24.38 16.41 -18.96
C ASP A 313 23.66 17.76 -18.84
N ALA A 314 22.36 17.76 -18.53
CA ALA A 314 21.55 18.98 -18.41
C ALA A 314 22.00 19.95 -17.30
N ARG A 315 22.84 19.50 -16.33
CA ARG A 315 23.49 20.26 -15.24
C ARG A 315 22.89 21.64 -14.92
N PRO A 316 21.67 21.71 -14.34
CA PRO A 316 21.10 23.00 -13.93
C PRO A 316 22.04 23.68 -12.92
N GLY A 317 22.56 24.86 -13.26
CA GLY A 317 23.52 25.58 -12.40
C GLY A 317 24.93 24.96 -12.32
N GLY A 318 25.30 24.08 -13.26
CA GLY A 318 26.65 23.52 -13.38
C GLY A 318 27.02 22.42 -12.37
N ARG A 319 26.07 22.02 -11.51
CA ARG A 319 26.26 20.90 -10.57
C ARG A 319 25.52 19.67 -11.07
N VAL A 320 26.14 18.50 -10.87
CA VAL A 320 25.53 17.22 -11.20
C VAL A 320 24.63 16.79 -10.05
N ASN A 321 23.39 16.41 -10.35
CA ASN A 321 22.46 15.88 -9.37
C ASN A 321 22.90 14.46 -8.97
N PRO A 322 23.19 14.19 -7.68
CA PRO A 322 23.56 12.86 -7.20
C PRO A 322 22.55 11.77 -7.56
N HIS A 323 21.25 12.10 -7.60
CA HIS A 323 20.22 11.15 -7.99
C HIS A 323 20.38 10.72 -9.45
N ASP A 324 20.65 11.65 -10.37
CA ASP A 324 20.78 11.35 -11.80
C ASP A 324 22.06 10.54 -12.09
N LEU A 325 23.17 10.80 -11.39
CA LEU A 325 24.39 9.96 -11.45
C LEU A 325 24.14 8.54 -10.95
N ARG A 326 23.42 8.40 -9.83
CA ARG A 326 23.03 7.10 -9.28
C ARG A 326 22.20 6.32 -10.29
N CYS A 327 21.24 6.97 -10.94
CA CYS A 327 20.39 6.36 -11.96
C CYS A 327 21.19 5.85 -13.17
N LEU A 328 22.12 6.67 -13.66
CA LEU A 328 22.98 6.34 -14.79
C LEU A 328 23.84 5.11 -14.46
N ALA A 329 24.53 5.13 -13.32
CA ALA A 329 25.39 4.03 -12.88
C ALA A 329 24.60 2.72 -12.71
N ALA A 330 23.42 2.77 -12.09
CA ALA A 330 22.56 1.60 -11.94
C ALA A 330 22.11 1.02 -13.30
N THR A 331 21.79 1.90 -14.26
CA THR A 331 21.42 1.48 -15.62
C THR A 331 22.60 0.83 -16.35
N GLU A 332 23.82 1.32 -16.14
CA GLU A 332 25.04 0.74 -16.71
C GLU A 332 25.34 -0.65 -16.13
N VAL A 333 25.09 -0.89 -14.85
CA VAL A 333 25.15 -2.24 -14.27
C VAL A 333 24.17 -3.18 -14.97
N ILE A 334 22.92 -2.76 -15.18
CA ILE A 334 21.89 -3.56 -15.89
C ILE A 334 22.36 -3.90 -17.31
N LEU A 335 23.02 -2.97 -17.98
CA LEU A 335 23.57 -3.15 -19.33
C LEU A 335 24.89 -3.93 -19.39
N GLY A 336 25.44 -4.34 -18.25
CA GLY A 336 26.75 -4.98 -18.17
C GLY A 336 27.93 -4.04 -18.46
N ARG A 337 27.71 -2.72 -18.42
CA ARG A 337 28.71 -1.65 -18.60
C ARG A 337 29.38 -1.30 -17.27
N TYR A 338 30.00 -2.30 -16.65
CA TYR A 338 30.49 -2.20 -15.28
C TYR A 338 31.62 -1.17 -15.08
N HIS A 339 32.43 -0.94 -16.10
CA HIS A 339 33.51 0.06 -16.03
C HIS A 339 32.95 1.48 -15.97
N GLU A 340 31.96 1.78 -16.81
CA GLU A 340 31.22 3.04 -16.82
C GLU A 340 30.46 3.23 -15.50
N ALA A 341 29.78 2.18 -15.03
CA ALA A 341 29.08 2.20 -13.74
C ALA A 341 30.02 2.55 -12.58
N ALA A 342 31.20 1.93 -12.52
CA ALA A 342 32.19 2.21 -11.49
C ALA A 342 32.68 3.66 -11.52
N ALA A 343 32.89 4.23 -12.71
CA ALA A 343 33.28 5.62 -12.88
C ALA A 343 32.19 6.58 -12.36
N ASN A 344 30.93 6.31 -12.68
CA ASN A 344 29.79 7.12 -12.25
C ASN A 344 29.49 6.99 -10.75
N TYR A 345 29.64 5.81 -10.15
CA TYR A 345 29.54 5.66 -8.68
C TYR A 345 30.70 6.34 -7.95
N ALA A 346 31.91 6.32 -8.50
CA ALA A 346 33.03 7.08 -7.95
C ALA A 346 32.79 8.60 -8.04
N GLU A 347 32.15 9.08 -9.10
CA GLU A 347 31.71 10.48 -9.21
C GLU A 347 30.60 10.81 -8.21
N LEU A 348 29.62 9.93 -8.02
CA LEU A 348 28.59 10.07 -7.00
C LEU A 348 29.19 10.21 -5.59
N ALA A 349 30.16 9.35 -5.25
CA ALA A 349 30.85 9.40 -3.96
C ALA A 349 31.60 10.73 -3.74
N ARG A 350 32.19 11.32 -4.79
CA ARG A 350 32.84 12.64 -4.71
C ARG A 350 31.84 13.78 -4.50
N ASN A 351 30.62 13.63 -4.98
CA ASN A 351 29.57 14.66 -4.94
C ASN A 351 28.59 14.50 -3.77
N THR A 352 28.79 13.51 -2.89
CA THR A 352 27.94 13.23 -1.73
C THR A 352 28.78 13.11 -0.46
N ALA A 353 28.12 13.08 0.72
CA ALA A 353 28.79 12.96 2.01
C ALA A 353 28.17 11.83 2.86
N GLY A 354 28.85 11.45 3.94
CA GLY A 354 28.34 10.49 4.92
C GLY A 354 28.14 9.07 4.37
N SER A 355 27.06 8.43 4.80
CA SER A 355 26.74 7.04 4.45
C SER A 355 26.55 6.83 2.95
N THR A 356 26.01 7.81 2.23
CA THR A 356 25.83 7.74 0.76
C THR A 356 27.17 7.68 0.02
N ALA A 357 28.19 8.42 0.48
CA ALA A 357 29.51 8.42 -0.13
C ALA A 357 30.35 7.18 0.22
N ALA A 358 30.13 6.59 1.40
CA ALA A 358 30.71 5.29 1.74
C ALA A 358 30.11 4.19 0.87
N TRP A 359 28.78 4.12 0.84
CA TRP A 359 28.03 3.16 0.01
C TRP A 359 28.41 3.26 -1.48
N ALA A 360 28.45 4.46 -2.06
CA ALA A 360 28.79 4.63 -3.47
C ALA A 360 30.22 4.16 -3.81
N ARG A 361 31.16 4.20 -2.85
CA ARG A 361 32.51 3.66 -3.05
C ARG A 361 32.52 2.14 -3.05
N ASP A 362 31.80 1.52 -2.11
CA ASP A 362 31.72 0.05 -2.02
C ASP A 362 31.14 -0.54 -3.31
N ILE A 363 30.06 0.07 -3.84
CA ILE A 363 29.46 -0.35 -5.12
C ILE A 363 30.41 -0.10 -6.30
N ALA A 364 31.14 1.02 -6.32
CA ALA A 364 32.12 1.29 -7.38
C ALA A 364 33.24 0.23 -7.41
N GLU A 365 33.72 -0.19 -6.24
CA GLU A 365 34.74 -1.22 -6.10
C GLU A 365 34.21 -2.58 -6.57
N GLU A 366 32.99 -2.95 -6.17
CA GLU A 366 32.34 -4.18 -6.60
C GLU A 366 32.13 -4.23 -8.12
N ALA A 367 31.60 -3.15 -8.71
CA ALA A 367 31.41 -3.04 -10.16
C ALA A 367 32.75 -3.15 -10.91
N HIS A 368 33.81 -2.51 -10.39
CA HIS A 368 35.16 -2.59 -10.96
C HIS A 368 35.73 -4.02 -10.90
N VAL A 369 35.57 -4.73 -9.78
CA VAL A 369 35.96 -6.15 -9.65
C VAL A 369 35.20 -7.01 -10.65
N ARG A 370 33.88 -6.84 -10.76
CA ARG A 370 33.02 -7.57 -11.72
C ARG A 370 33.40 -7.29 -13.17
N SER A 371 33.75 -6.05 -13.51
CA SER A 371 34.23 -5.67 -14.86
C SER A 371 35.49 -6.45 -15.27
N ARG A 372 36.37 -6.74 -14.32
CA ARG A 372 37.60 -7.51 -14.55
C ARG A 372 37.29 -9.00 -14.69
N LEU A 373 36.39 -9.55 -13.87
CA LEU A 373 36.04 -10.98 -13.91
C LEU A 373 35.35 -11.38 -15.22
N LEU A 374 34.51 -10.51 -15.79
CA LEU A 374 33.84 -10.75 -17.07
C LEU A 374 34.80 -10.81 -18.28
N GLN A 375 36.03 -10.32 -18.13
CA GLN A 375 37.08 -10.46 -19.15
C GLN A 375 37.61 -11.90 -19.24
N TYR A 376 37.34 -12.74 -18.24
CA TYR A 376 37.90 -14.09 -18.16
C TYR A 376 36.88 -15.19 -18.49
N GLU A 377 35.60 -15.10 -18.07
CA GLU A 377 34.56 -16.09 -18.43
C GLU A 377 33.12 -15.50 -18.44
N PRO A 378 32.59 -15.09 -19.61
CA PRO A 378 31.28 -14.41 -19.71
C PRO A 378 30.07 -15.27 -19.31
N ALA A 379 30.12 -16.59 -19.53
CA ALA A 379 28.97 -17.49 -19.36
C ALA A 379 28.72 -17.85 -17.88
N VAL A 380 29.78 -18.12 -17.12
CA VAL A 380 29.71 -18.53 -15.71
C VAL A 380 29.24 -17.39 -14.82
N VAL A 381 29.62 -16.15 -15.16
CA VAL A 381 29.21 -14.96 -14.42
C VAL A 381 27.73 -14.64 -14.65
N HIS A 382 27.19 -14.90 -15.86
CA HIS A 382 25.77 -14.67 -16.16
C HIS A 382 24.84 -15.64 -15.43
N GLU A 383 25.25 -16.90 -15.28
CA GLU A 383 24.51 -17.94 -14.54
C GLU A 383 24.51 -17.66 -13.03
N ALA A 384 25.68 -17.37 -12.43
CA ALA A 384 25.79 -16.99 -11.01
C ALA A 384 25.04 -15.69 -10.67
N LEU A 385 24.98 -14.74 -11.61
CA LEU A 385 24.14 -13.55 -11.52
C LEU A 385 22.66 -13.92 -11.51
N THR A 386 22.21 -14.80 -12.40
CA THR A 386 20.80 -15.23 -12.47
C THR A 386 20.36 -15.95 -11.19
N ASP A 387 21.25 -16.74 -10.58
CA ASP A 387 20.97 -17.46 -9.34
C ASP A 387 20.93 -16.55 -8.11
N THR A 388 21.88 -15.62 -7.99
CA THR A 388 21.85 -14.60 -6.92
C THR A 388 20.60 -13.72 -7.03
N ILE A 389 20.16 -13.44 -8.26
CA ILE A 389 18.92 -12.71 -8.56
C ILE A 389 17.70 -13.54 -8.14
N HIS A 390 17.67 -14.84 -8.45
CA HIS A 390 16.56 -15.73 -8.08
C HIS A 390 16.44 -15.97 -6.57
N GLU A 391 17.57 -16.06 -5.88
CA GLU A 391 17.64 -16.24 -4.42
C GLU A 391 17.12 -14.98 -3.70
N GLN A 392 17.44 -13.78 -4.22
CA GLN A 392 16.86 -12.53 -3.70
C GLN A 392 15.39 -12.34 -4.06
N MET A 393 14.91 -12.86 -5.20
CA MET A 393 13.47 -12.87 -5.53
C MET A 393 12.64 -13.74 -4.56
N THR A 394 13.24 -14.81 -4.03
CA THR A 394 12.58 -15.72 -3.07
C THR A 394 12.46 -15.10 -1.68
N HIS A 395 13.43 -14.26 -1.29
CA HIS A 395 13.43 -13.54 -0.01
C HIS A 395 12.45 -12.35 0.05
N VAL A 396 11.95 -11.86 -1.09
CA VAL A 396 11.04 -10.69 -1.18
C VAL A 396 9.58 -11.09 -1.43
N GLY A 397 9.23 -12.37 -1.31
CA GLY A 397 7.83 -12.82 -1.29
C GLY A 397 7.07 -12.79 -2.63
N LEU A 398 7.75 -12.73 -3.77
CA LEU A 398 7.11 -12.68 -5.10
C LEU A 398 6.91 -14.04 -5.80
N ASN A 399 6.86 -15.14 -5.05
CA ASN A 399 6.43 -16.45 -5.58
C ASN A 399 5.13 -16.92 -4.88
N SER A 400 4.00 -16.36 -5.29
CA SER A 400 2.67 -16.94 -5.03
C SER A 400 1.98 -17.30 -6.35
N GLY A 401 2.56 -18.25 -7.07
CA GLY A 401 1.95 -18.92 -8.21
C GLY A 401 2.43 -20.37 -8.31
N PRO A 402 1.55 -21.34 -8.64
CA PRO A 402 1.95 -22.74 -8.68
C PRO A 402 2.87 -22.98 -9.87
N ARG A 403 3.99 -23.67 -9.64
CA ARG A 403 4.86 -24.18 -10.70
C ARG A 403 4.14 -25.32 -11.46
N PRO A 404 4.35 -25.48 -12.78
CA PRO A 404 3.97 -26.70 -13.50
C PRO A 404 4.75 -27.93 -13.03
#